data_AF-A0A0A2KH27-F1
#
_entry.id   AF-A0A0A2KH27-F1
#
_cell.length_a   1.000
_cell.length_b   1.000
_cell.length_c   1.000
_cell.angle_alpha   90.00
_cell.angle_beta   90.00
_cell.angle_gamma   90.00
#
_symmetry.space_group_name_H-M   'P 1'
#
loop_
_entity.id
_entity.type
_entity.pdbx_description
1 polymer ?
#
loop_
_entity_poly.entity_id
_entity_poly.type
_entity_poly.pdbx_seq_one_letter_code
_entity_poly.pdbx_strand_id
1 'polypeptide(L)'
;MKICVFQSCFEELQASVGESQKLCMNPGQHITQHEISHYTIHKATAKAQIDAAVREGHDFYLNFMWGTHDDSLAGIEAIQYFESLNLPSAGIQSSEREQSKWDYFAEAKRAGSPLIPGTTKFPLFVKPASSYGSMFIDEHSLCQNEDELNRCIQRLNRLMRSVRVLRARALGYPDPDQYANALEAEGRDSSDLVVQEFIDGEEYSVVVIAMGESPFPLIPQRAKYKQISGEGRFLTLDLKFDEASGYELLNENDDPRLWRHLQATAVEAFTTNKAYTNYMGCDVDMRIGRDGRAYVIEVDPLPVFFYPIGSQLEDTDIQRGFPGSYRAVVNTYITNYFLKYPGKRGDDFVKVANFYDSLAQSYAGRVSATDAASCITMRSYQGTAIDLGCGTGNVGHHLKSDPKNQITEMVGVDISKISLDICHQTNLYTELVQERMEVYMAERTQMIDHIFCMSALQHLSMEELDFVLARCFQLAKQSITLVIDAIGVGPSIPFDLMEKLKGFSTDHSESLRTFEIPHGWSALSVCCRDSQDVHFHFQRKA
;
A
#
# COMPACT_ATOMS: atom_id res chain seq x y z
N MET A 1 2.62 -4.16 -18.46
CA MET A 1 2.36 -5.59 -18.17
C MET A 1 0.91 -5.93 -18.53
N LYS A 2 0.61 -7.20 -18.77
CA LYS A 2 -0.75 -7.74 -18.76
C LYS A 2 -1.12 -8.15 -17.34
N ILE A 3 -2.13 -7.53 -16.75
CA ILE A 3 -2.55 -7.75 -15.37
C ILE A 3 -3.93 -8.40 -15.37
N CYS A 4 -4.07 -9.50 -14.63
CA CYS A 4 -5.35 -10.15 -14.37
C CYS A 4 -5.88 -9.72 -13.01
N VAL A 5 -7.14 -9.29 -12.92
CA VAL A 5 -7.81 -8.95 -11.66
C VAL A 5 -8.88 -10.01 -11.38
N PHE A 6 -8.72 -10.76 -10.30
CA PHE A 6 -9.75 -11.65 -9.79
C PHE A 6 -10.62 -10.94 -8.77
N GLN A 7 -11.93 -10.94 -8.98
CA GLN A 7 -12.91 -10.37 -8.05
C GLN A 7 -14.03 -11.39 -7.83
N SER A 8 -14.51 -11.53 -6.59
CA SER A 8 -15.69 -12.38 -6.32
C SER A 8 -16.93 -11.88 -7.08
N CYS A 9 -17.82 -12.80 -7.47
CA CYS A 9 -19.11 -12.41 -8.03
C CYS A 9 -20.03 -11.83 -6.94
N PHE A 10 -20.25 -10.51 -6.99
CA PHE A 10 -21.09 -9.79 -6.03
C PHE A 10 -22.58 -9.71 -6.42
N GLU A 11 -23.09 -10.49 -7.39
CA GLU A 11 -24.48 -10.35 -7.88
C GLU A 11 -25.54 -10.31 -6.76
N GLU A 12 -25.43 -11.17 -5.75
CA GLU A 12 -26.35 -11.21 -4.61
C GLU A 12 -26.20 -9.99 -3.68
N LEU A 13 -24.96 -9.50 -3.47
CA LEU A 13 -24.69 -8.32 -2.63
C LEU A 13 -25.04 -7.01 -3.35
N GLN A 14 -24.80 -6.94 -4.66
CA GLN A 14 -25.13 -5.83 -5.53
C GLN A 14 -26.64 -5.53 -5.52
N ALA A 15 -27.47 -6.58 -5.43
CA ALA A 15 -28.91 -6.44 -5.26
C ALA A 15 -29.32 -5.77 -3.93
N SER A 16 -28.48 -5.88 -2.89
CA SER A 16 -28.73 -5.29 -1.56
C SER A 16 -28.29 -3.83 -1.41
N VAL A 17 -27.24 -3.41 -2.13
CA VAL A 17 -26.74 -2.01 -2.12
C VAL A 17 -27.41 -1.09 -3.15
N GLY A 18 -28.20 -1.67 -4.07
CA GLY A 18 -28.93 -0.94 -5.10
C GLY A 18 -28.13 -0.67 -6.38
N GLU A 19 -28.82 -0.27 -7.46
CA GLU A 19 -28.22 -0.08 -8.78
C GLU A 19 -27.34 1.18 -8.90
N SER A 20 -27.44 2.12 -7.96
CA SER A 20 -26.69 3.39 -7.96
C SER A 20 -25.21 3.25 -7.56
N GLN A 21 -24.84 2.16 -6.89
CA GLN A 21 -23.47 1.89 -6.46
C GLN A 21 -22.95 0.62 -7.11
N LYS A 22 -22.07 0.75 -8.10
CA LYS A 22 -21.45 -0.42 -8.75
C LYS A 22 -20.31 -0.95 -7.89
N LEU A 23 -20.50 -2.13 -7.27
CA LEU A 23 -19.46 -2.84 -6.51
C LEU A 23 -18.45 -3.52 -7.45
N CYS A 24 -17.65 -2.72 -8.14
CA CYS A 24 -16.64 -3.19 -9.09
C CYS A 24 -15.30 -2.57 -8.74
N MET A 25 -14.39 -3.40 -8.24
CA MET A 25 -13.02 -2.98 -7.90
C MET A 25 -12.19 -3.00 -9.18
N ASN A 26 -12.04 -1.82 -9.79
CA ASN A 26 -11.51 -1.70 -11.15
C ASN A 26 -10.31 -0.76 -11.25
N PRO A 27 -9.08 -1.25 -10.97
CA PRO A 27 -7.86 -0.47 -11.21
C PRO A 27 -7.71 0.03 -12.66
N GLY A 28 -8.30 -0.65 -13.65
CA GLY A 28 -8.20 -0.29 -15.07
C GLY A 28 -8.88 1.02 -15.45
N GLN A 29 -9.71 1.58 -14.57
CA GLN A 29 -10.24 2.93 -14.74
C GLN A 29 -9.23 4.02 -14.37
N HIS A 30 -8.23 3.68 -13.57
CA HIS A 30 -7.28 4.62 -12.98
C HIS A 30 -5.88 4.52 -13.57
N ILE A 31 -5.56 3.42 -14.27
CA ILE A 31 -4.23 3.17 -14.82
C ILE A 31 -4.29 2.85 -16.31
N THR A 32 -3.37 3.43 -17.08
CA THR A 32 -3.32 3.31 -18.55
C THR A 32 -2.05 2.62 -19.04
N GLN A 33 -1.04 2.47 -18.17
CA GLN A 33 0.25 1.86 -18.53
C GLN A 33 0.24 0.32 -18.60
N HIS A 34 -0.87 -0.31 -18.22
CA HIS A 34 -1.01 -1.76 -18.17
C HIS A 34 -2.28 -2.19 -18.91
N GLU A 35 -2.23 -3.35 -19.53
CA GLU A 35 -3.41 -4.01 -20.08
C GLU A 35 -4.07 -4.78 -18.94
N ILE A 36 -5.31 -4.44 -18.58
CA ILE A 36 -6.02 -5.10 -17.48
C ILE A 36 -7.17 -5.95 -17.98
N SER A 37 -7.19 -7.21 -17.56
CA SER A 37 -8.30 -8.14 -17.73
C SER A 37 -9.01 -8.34 -16.38
N HIS A 38 -10.34 -8.20 -16.36
CA HIS A 38 -11.14 -8.40 -15.16
C HIS A 38 -11.91 -9.72 -15.24
N TYR A 39 -11.82 -10.52 -14.19
CA TYR A 39 -12.49 -11.80 -14.08
C TYR A 39 -13.35 -11.85 -12.81
N THR A 40 -14.66 -11.98 -13.02
CA THR A 40 -15.63 -12.24 -11.97
C THR A 40 -15.66 -13.74 -11.66
N ILE A 41 -15.27 -14.10 -10.44
CA ILE A 41 -15.11 -15.49 -10.00
C ILE A 41 -16.31 -15.92 -9.17
N HIS A 42 -17.02 -16.95 -9.64
CA HIS A 42 -18.11 -17.58 -8.92
C HIS A 42 -17.58 -18.76 -8.11
N LYS A 43 -18.01 -18.92 -6.85
CA LYS A 43 -17.52 -19.96 -5.94
C LYS A 43 -17.61 -21.37 -6.55
N ALA A 44 -18.74 -21.70 -7.18
CA ALA A 44 -19.00 -23.02 -7.76
C ALA A 44 -18.09 -23.37 -8.96
N THR A 45 -17.56 -22.38 -9.67
CA THR A 45 -16.75 -22.56 -10.89
C THR A 45 -15.35 -21.97 -10.78
N ALA A 46 -14.93 -21.57 -9.57
CA ALA A 46 -13.74 -20.75 -9.36
C ALA A 46 -12.49 -21.35 -9.99
N LYS A 47 -12.25 -22.65 -9.76
CA LYS A 47 -11.11 -23.38 -10.34
C LYS A 47 -11.05 -23.26 -11.87
N ALA A 48 -12.17 -23.54 -12.55
CA ALA A 48 -12.23 -23.52 -14.01
C ALA A 48 -12.05 -22.11 -14.58
N GLN A 49 -12.57 -21.10 -13.88
CA GLN A 49 -12.42 -19.70 -14.28
C GLN A 49 -10.98 -19.20 -14.08
N ILE A 50 -10.35 -19.55 -12.95
CA ILE A 50 -8.93 -19.26 -12.69
C ILE A 50 -8.06 -19.94 -13.75
N ASP A 51 -8.27 -21.24 -14.03
CA ASP A 51 -7.52 -21.96 -15.07
C ASP A 51 -7.67 -21.32 -16.46
N ALA A 52 -8.88 -20.82 -16.77
CA ALA A 52 -9.13 -20.15 -18.04
C ALA A 52 -8.35 -18.84 -18.16
N ALA A 53 -8.41 -17.98 -17.14
CA ALA A 53 -7.67 -16.72 -17.10
C ALA A 53 -6.15 -16.96 -17.16
N VAL A 54 -5.63 -17.91 -16.38
CA VAL A 54 -4.18 -18.21 -16.33
C VAL A 54 -3.64 -18.67 -17.69
N ARG A 55 -4.43 -19.40 -18.49
CA ARG A 55 -4.03 -19.83 -19.84
C ARG A 55 -3.81 -18.67 -20.81
N GLU A 56 -4.31 -17.48 -20.51
CA GLU A 56 -4.10 -16.28 -21.35
C GLU A 56 -2.71 -15.68 -21.17
N GLY A 57 -1.96 -16.09 -20.14
CA GLY A 57 -0.55 -15.75 -19.95
C GLY A 57 -0.32 -14.32 -19.46
N HIS A 58 -1.04 -13.89 -18.43
CA HIS A 58 -0.79 -12.61 -17.75
C HIS A 58 0.55 -12.59 -17.01
N ASP A 59 1.15 -11.40 -16.90
CA ASP A 59 2.43 -11.19 -16.23
C ASP A 59 2.29 -11.04 -14.70
N PHE A 60 1.13 -10.59 -14.24
CA PHE A 60 0.83 -10.34 -12.82
C PHE A 60 -0.67 -10.47 -12.52
N TYR A 61 -1.00 -10.81 -11.28
CA TYR A 61 -2.37 -11.04 -10.84
C TYR A 61 -2.68 -10.21 -9.58
N LEU A 62 -3.81 -9.53 -9.58
CA LEU A 62 -4.39 -8.87 -8.40
C LEU A 62 -5.56 -9.71 -7.90
N ASN A 63 -5.48 -10.16 -6.64
CA ASN A 63 -6.52 -10.97 -6.02
C ASN A 63 -7.38 -10.13 -5.06
N PHE A 64 -8.61 -9.83 -5.50
CA PHE A 64 -9.66 -9.16 -4.73
C PHE A 64 -10.84 -10.10 -4.41
N MET A 65 -10.60 -11.42 -4.37
CA MET A 65 -11.62 -12.39 -3.94
C MET A 65 -11.86 -12.30 -2.43
N TRP A 66 -13.11 -12.12 -2.01
CA TRP A 66 -13.48 -11.74 -0.64
C TRP A 66 -14.19 -12.81 0.17
N GLY A 67 -14.63 -13.91 -0.45
CA GLY A 67 -15.54 -14.86 0.17
C GLY A 67 -14.97 -15.57 1.39
N THR A 68 -15.88 -16.00 2.24
CA THR A 68 -15.59 -16.80 3.45
C THR A 68 -16.32 -18.15 3.37
N HIS A 69 -16.29 -18.92 4.46
CA HIS A 69 -17.13 -20.12 4.57
C HIS A 69 -18.62 -19.80 4.79
N ASP A 70 -18.95 -18.54 5.10
CA ASP A 70 -20.29 -18.10 5.50
C ASP A 70 -21.13 -17.57 4.35
N ASP A 71 -20.54 -17.43 3.18
CA ASP A 71 -21.15 -16.79 2.02
C ASP A 71 -21.04 -17.64 0.75
N SER A 72 -21.76 -17.21 -0.28
CA SER A 72 -21.78 -17.79 -1.62
C SER A 72 -20.63 -17.27 -2.50
N LEU A 73 -19.76 -16.40 -1.98
CA LEU A 73 -18.71 -15.73 -2.75
C LEU A 73 -17.47 -16.61 -2.89
N ALA A 74 -16.78 -16.47 -4.03
CA ALA A 74 -15.45 -17.04 -4.18
C ALA A 74 -14.49 -16.35 -3.21
N GLY A 75 -13.65 -17.11 -2.54
CA GLY A 75 -12.80 -16.63 -1.44
C GLY A 75 -11.82 -17.70 -0.98
N ILE A 76 -11.74 -18.00 0.32
CA ILE A 76 -10.75 -18.92 0.94
C ILE A 76 -10.31 -20.07 0.01
N GLU A 77 -11.20 -20.98 -0.41
CA GLU A 77 -10.85 -22.14 -1.25
C GLU A 77 -10.35 -21.76 -2.67
N ALA A 78 -10.95 -20.72 -3.27
CA ALA A 78 -10.54 -20.22 -4.58
C ALA A 78 -9.15 -19.55 -4.51
N ILE A 79 -8.89 -18.82 -3.42
CA ILE A 79 -7.60 -18.18 -3.16
C ILE A 79 -6.54 -19.26 -2.90
N GLN A 80 -6.81 -20.26 -2.07
CA GLN A 80 -5.90 -21.40 -1.84
C GLN A 80 -5.55 -22.10 -3.16
N TYR A 81 -6.53 -22.31 -4.04
CA TYR A 81 -6.28 -22.87 -5.36
C TYR A 81 -5.36 -21.96 -6.19
N PHE A 82 -5.67 -20.66 -6.26
CA PHE A 82 -4.86 -19.70 -6.99
C PHE A 82 -3.41 -19.61 -6.46
N GLU A 83 -3.22 -19.54 -5.14
CA GLU A 83 -1.90 -19.53 -4.49
C GLU A 83 -1.09 -20.78 -4.85
N SER A 84 -1.74 -21.95 -4.97
CA SER A 84 -1.06 -23.20 -5.36
C SER A 84 -0.43 -23.18 -6.76
N LEU A 85 -0.85 -22.23 -7.61
CA LEU A 85 -0.30 -22.05 -8.95
C LEU A 85 1.04 -21.28 -8.94
N ASN A 86 1.42 -20.67 -7.81
CA ASN A 86 2.68 -19.93 -7.62
C ASN A 86 2.92 -18.84 -8.68
N LEU A 87 1.86 -18.07 -8.98
CA LEU A 87 1.90 -16.99 -9.98
C LEU A 87 2.29 -15.63 -9.34
N PRO A 88 2.95 -14.73 -10.09
CA PRO A 88 3.24 -13.38 -9.61
C PRO A 88 1.98 -12.62 -9.23
N SER A 89 1.84 -12.29 -7.94
CA SER A 89 0.58 -11.74 -7.45
C SER A 89 0.71 -10.90 -6.18
N ALA A 90 -0.27 -10.02 -6.02
CA ALA A 90 -0.58 -9.31 -4.79
C ALA A 90 -2.09 -9.37 -4.56
N GLY A 91 -2.54 -9.34 -3.32
CA GLY A 91 -3.94 -9.57 -3.04
C GLY A 91 -4.18 -10.29 -1.72
N ILE A 92 -5.45 -10.34 -1.33
CA ILE A 92 -5.91 -11.03 -0.12
C ILE A 92 -5.37 -12.46 -0.13
N GLN A 93 -4.79 -12.90 0.97
CA GLN A 93 -4.31 -14.26 1.13
C GLN A 93 -5.39 -15.15 1.74
N SER A 94 -5.39 -16.44 1.44
CA SER A 94 -6.37 -17.35 2.03
C SER A 94 -6.22 -17.42 3.56
N SER A 95 -4.97 -17.40 4.04
CA SER A 95 -4.64 -17.42 5.46
C SER A 95 -5.07 -16.16 6.21
N GLU A 96 -5.13 -15.00 5.54
CA GLU A 96 -5.73 -13.79 6.10
C GLU A 96 -7.24 -13.93 6.14
N ARG A 97 -7.83 -14.52 5.10
CA ARG A 97 -9.29 -14.60 4.99
C ARG A 97 -9.90 -15.63 5.94
N GLU A 98 -9.15 -16.67 6.29
CA GLU A 98 -9.50 -17.66 7.33
C GLU A 98 -9.52 -17.07 8.74
N GLN A 99 -8.82 -15.95 8.98
CA GLN A 99 -8.77 -15.34 10.31
C GLN A 99 -10.11 -14.71 10.69
N SER A 100 -10.46 -14.89 11.95
CA SER A 100 -11.53 -14.19 12.64
C SER A 100 -11.01 -12.90 13.28
N LYS A 101 -11.94 -12.01 13.64
CA LYS A 101 -11.63 -10.82 14.46
C LYS A 101 -10.96 -11.17 15.80
N TRP A 102 -11.22 -12.36 16.34
CA TRP A 102 -10.57 -12.83 17.57
C TRP A 102 -9.09 -13.17 17.40
N ASP A 103 -8.69 -13.67 16.23
CA ASP A 103 -7.29 -14.00 15.95
C ASP A 103 -6.42 -12.75 16.03
N TYR A 104 -6.89 -11.66 15.42
CA TYR A 104 -6.26 -10.34 15.55
C TYR A 104 -6.22 -9.85 17.01
N PHE A 105 -7.33 -9.94 17.74
CA PHE A 105 -7.36 -9.52 19.17
C PHE A 105 -6.43 -10.34 20.04
N ALA A 106 -6.32 -11.64 19.81
CA ALA A 106 -5.39 -12.51 20.51
C ALA A 106 -3.93 -12.10 20.23
N GLU A 107 -3.61 -11.78 18.98
CA GLU A 107 -2.28 -11.33 18.56
C GLU A 107 -1.94 -9.94 19.13
N ALA A 108 -2.85 -8.98 19.07
CA ALA A 108 -2.68 -7.65 19.66
C ALA A 108 -2.47 -7.72 21.18
N LYS A 109 -3.25 -8.57 21.87
CA LYS A 109 -3.08 -8.81 23.31
C LYS A 109 -1.73 -9.45 23.63
N ARG A 110 -1.27 -10.40 22.80
CA ARG A 110 0.04 -11.05 22.95
C ARG A 110 1.20 -10.07 22.74
N ALA A 111 1.08 -9.20 21.75
CA ALA A 111 2.06 -8.15 21.45
C ALA A 111 2.03 -7.01 22.50
N GLY A 112 0.89 -6.78 23.15
CA GLY A 112 0.66 -5.68 24.09
C GLY A 112 0.30 -4.34 23.41
N SER A 113 0.23 -4.33 22.08
CA SER A 113 -0.10 -3.20 21.21
C SER A 113 -0.48 -3.71 19.81
N PRO A 114 -1.34 -3.00 19.06
CA PRO A 114 -2.07 -1.80 19.47
C PRO A 114 -3.17 -2.12 20.50
N LEU A 115 -3.77 -1.10 21.09
CA LEU A 115 -4.88 -1.32 22.03
C LEU A 115 -6.11 -1.85 21.29
N ILE A 116 -6.75 -2.82 21.90
CA ILE A 116 -8.04 -3.38 21.48
C ILE A 116 -9.06 -3.17 22.60
N PRO A 117 -10.36 -3.15 22.29
CA PRO A 117 -11.39 -3.07 23.32
C PRO A 117 -11.33 -4.25 24.29
N GLY A 118 -11.71 -4.03 25.55
CA GLY A 118 -11.87 -5.10 26.53
C GLY A 118 -13.10 -5.97 26.23
N THR A 119 -13.48 -6.86 27.15
CA THR A 119 -14.61 -7.79 26.94
C THR A 119 -15.57 -7.86 28.13
N THR A 120 -15.37 -7.02 29.15
CA THR A 120 -16.01 -7.22 30.46
C THR A 120 -16.89 -6.07 30.92
N LYS A 121 -16.61 -4.84 30.48
CA LYS A 121 -17.34 -3.65 30.94
C LYS A 121 -18.46 -3.27 29.98
N PHE A 122 -19.63 -3.00 30.52
CA PHE A 122 -20.71 -2.42 29.73
C PHE A 122 -20.47 -0.91 29.48
N PRO A 123 -20.94 -0.37 28.33
CA PRO A 123 -21.65 -1.07 27.26
C PRO A 123 -20.76 -2.03 26.46
N LEU A 124 -21.32 -3.18 26.08
CA LEU A 124 -20.69 -4.17 25.21
C LEU A 124 -21.29 -4.10 23.80
N PHE A 125 -20.48 -4.36 22.79
CA PHE A 125 -20.87 -4.45 21.40
C PHE A 125 -20.73 -5.89 20.92
N VAL A 126 -21.77 -6.41 20.26
CA VAL A 126 -21.82 -7.79 19.76
C VAL A 126 -21.90 -7.81 18.25
N LYS A 127 -20.95 -8.47 17.60
CA LYS A 127 -20.88 -8.65 16.14
C LYS A 127 -20.39 -10.06 15.76
N PRO A 128 -20.68 -10.57 14.55
CA PRO A 128 -20.10 -11.84 14.10
C PRO A 128 -18.57 -11.76 13.98
N ALA A 129 -17.87 -12.83 14.34
CA ALA A 129 -16.40 -12.90 14.31
C ALA A 129 -15.84 -13.08 12.89
N SER A 130 -16.58 -13.77 12.03
CA SER A 130 -16.25 -14.03 10.63
C SER A 130 -17.34 -13.41 9.75
N SER A 131 -17.30 -12.08 9.58
CA SER A 131 -18.18 -11.34 8.68
C SER A 131 -17.55 -9.99 8.33
N TYR A 132 -18.08 -9.35 7.28
CA TYR A 132 -17.67 -8.04 6.80
C TYR A 132 -18.87 -7.11 6.61
N GLY A 133 -18.60 -5.83 6.38
CA GLY A 133 -19.61 -4.85 5.97
C GLY A 133 -20.67 -4.51 7.02
N SER A 134 -20.47 -4.87 8.29
CA SER A 134 -21.48 -4.71 9.35
C SER A 134 -22.74 -5.59 9.15
N MET A 135 -22.63 -6.73 8.45
CA MET A 135 -23.73 -7.70 8.36
C MET A 135 -24.20 -8.17 9.76
N PHE A 136 -25.52 -8.25 9.94
CA PHE A 136 -26.21 -8.62 11.19
C PHE A 136 -26.07 -7.62 12.35
N ILE A 137 -25.39 -6.49 12.14
CA ILE A 137 -25.23 -5.40 13.11
C ILE A 137 -26.37 -4.40 12.94
N ASP A 138 -27.06 -4.11 14.05
CA ASP A 138 -28.12 -3.10 14.16
C ASP A 138 -28.02 -2.38 15.51
N GLU A 139 -28.95 -1.50 15.85
CA GLU A 139 -28.98 -0.78 17.12
C GLU A 139 -28.96 -1.69 18.36
N HIS A 140 -29.39 -2.95 18.23
CA HIS A 140 -29.41 -3.93 19.31
C HIS A 140 -28.07 -4.63 19.50
N SER A 141 -27.08 -4.40 18.63
CA SER A 141 -25.70 -4.86 18.83
C SER A 141 -25.00 -4.13 19.97
N LEU A 142 -25.44 -2.92 20.34
CA LEU A 142 -24.93 -2.17 21.49
C LEU A 142 -25.76 -2.49 22.74
N CYS A 143 -25.17 -3.27 23.64
CA CYS A 143 -25.80 -3.77 24.86
C CYS A 143 -25.33 -2.98 26.09
N GLN A 144 -26.25 -2.43 26.87
CA GLN A 144 -25.96 -1.64 28.07
C GLN A 144 -25.84 -2.48 29.35
N ASN A 145 -26.33 -3.73 29.32
CA ASN A 145 -26.38 -4.63 30.47
C ASN A 145 -26.48 -6.10 30.02
N GLU A 146 -26.41 -7.03 30.98
CA GLU A 146 -26.42 -8.47 30.74
C GLU A 146 -27.72 -8.96 30.08
N ASP A 147 -28.86 -8.36 30.42
CA ASP A 147 -30.15 -8.73 29.83
C ASP A 147 -30.21 -8.36 28.33
N GLU A 148 -29.68 -7.19 27.96
CA GLU A 148 -29.52 -6.77 26.58
C GLU A 148 -28.53 -7.66 25.83
N LEU A 149 -27.39 -8.00 26.45
CA LEU A 149 -26.40 -8.91 25.88
C LEU A 149 -27.03 -10.27 25.54
N ASN A 150 -27.76 -10.86 26.48
CA ASN A 150 -28.43 -12.15 26.30
C ASN A 150 -29.47 -12.09 25.17
N ARG A 151 -30.25 -11.00 25.08
CA ARG A 151 -31.19 -10.80 23.98
C ARG A 151 -30.48 -10.64 22.63
N CYS A 152 -29.39 -9.90 22.58
CA CYS A 152 -28.60 -9.72 21.35
C CYS A 152 -27.99 -11.04 20.87
N ILE A 153 -27.42 -11.84 21.77
CA ILE A 153 -26.88 -13.17 21.43
C ILE A 153 -27.98 -14.08 20.89
N GLN A 154 -29.16 -14.11 21.52
CA GLN A 154 -30.29 -14.89 21.02
C GLN A 154 -30.79 -14.42 19.65
N ARG A 155 -30.77 -13.10 19.39
CA ARG A 155 -31.09 -12.52 18.07
C ARG A 155 -30.08 -13.00 17.03
N LEU A 156 -28.78 -12.82 17.29
CA LEU A 156 -27.71 -13.23 16.37
C LEU A 156 -27.70 -14.74 16.14
N ASN A 157 -27.98 -15.56 17.16
CA ASN A 157 -28.13 -17.01 17.00
C ASN A 157 -29.18 -17.37 15.93
N ARG A 158 -30.32 -16.67 15.91
CA ARG A 158 -31.37 -16.90 14.89
C ARG A 158 -30.93 -16.41 13.52
N LEU A 159 -30.35 -15.21 13.45
CA LEU A 159 -29.96 -14.59 12.18
C LEU A 159 -28.78 -15.31 11.51
N MET A 160 -27.83 -15.81 12.30
CA MET A 160 -26.62 -16.46 11.81
C MET A 160 -26.77 -17.97 11.58
N ARG A 161 -27.93 -18.57 11.91
CA ARG A 161 -28.10 -20.03 11.78
C ARG A 161 -27.84 -20.52 10.35
N SER A 162 -28.35 -19.81 9.34
CA SER A 162 -28.15 -20.19 7.94
C SER A 162 -26.67 -20.18 7.54
N VAL A 163 -25.92 -19.14 7.95
CA VAL A 163 -24.49 -19.02 7.64
C VAL A 163 -23.66 -20.04 8.42
N ARG A 164 -24.04 -20.38 9.66
CA ARG A 164 -23.40 -21.47 10.43
C ARG A 164 -23.57 -22.83 9.76
N VAL A 165 -24.77 -23.13 9.26
CA VAL A 165 -25.04 -24.37 8.51
C VAL A 165 -24.25 -24.38 7.19
N LEU A 166 -24.16 -23.25 6.50
CA LEU A 166 -23.36 -23.13 5.28
C LEU A 166 -21.87 -23.36 5.57
N ARG A 167 -21.32 -22.71 6.59
CA ARG A 167 -19.95 -22.89 7.06
C ARG A 167 -19.66 -24.34 7.40
N ALA A 168 -20.54 -25.00 8.16
CA ALA A 168 -20.38 -26.38 8.55
C ALA A 168 -20.28 -27.31 7.33
N ARG A 169 -21.09 -27.07 6.28
CA ARG A 169 -21.01 -27.81 5.03
C ARG A 169 -19.70 -27.56 4.30
N ALA A 170 -19.26 -26.30 4.21
CA ALA A 170 -17.99 -25.94 3.57
C ALA A 170 -16.79 -26.59 4.27
N LEU A 171 -16.82 -26.65 5.60
CA LEU A 171 -15.78 -27.29 6.42
C LEU A 171 -15.92 -28.82 6.51
N GLY A 172 -16.92 -29.42 5.86
CA GLY A 172 -17.10 -30.87 5.81
C GLY A 172 -17.60 -31.52 7.11
N TYR A 173 -18.31 -30.78 7.98
CA TYR A 173 -18.93 -31.35 9.16
C TYR A 173 -20.06 -32.32 8.78
N PRO A 174 -20.14 -33.51 9.41
CA PRO A 174 -21.12 -34.54 9.06
C PRO A 174 -22.55 -34.15 9.42
N ASP A 175 -22.74 -33.33 10.45
CA ASP A 175 -24.04 -32.82 10.88
C ASP A 175 -23.97 -31.27 11.04
N PRO A 176 -24.33 -30.52 9.98
CA PRO A 176 -24.34 -29.06 9.99
C PRO A 176 -25.27 -28.43 11.04
N ASP A 177 -26.39 -29.07 11.34
CA ASP A 177 -27.34 -28.57 12.34
C ASP A 177 -26.79 -28.78 13.75
N GLN A 178 -26.13 -29.91 14.02
CA GLN A 178 -25.43 -30.12 15.28
C GLN A 178 -24.30 -29.09 15.48
N TYR A 179 -23.53 -28.78 14.43
CA TYR A 179 -22.52 -27.73 14.48
C TYR A 179 -23.14 -26.37 14.85
N ALA A 180 -24.21 -25.97 14.16
CA ALA A 180 -24.89 -24.70 14.46
C ALA A 180 -25.45 -24.68 15.88
N ASN A 181 -26.10 -25.76 16.33
CA ASN A 181 -26.64 -25.88 17.68
C ASN A 181 -25.55 -25.78 18.76
N ALA A 182 -24.35 -26.30 18.50
CA ALA A 182 -23.22 -26.22 19.44
C ALA A 182 -22.77 -24.77 19.63
N LEU A 183 -22.56 -24.01 18.54
CA LEU A 183 -22.22 -22.59 18.59
C LEU A 183 -23.33 -21.77 19.28
N GLU A 184 -24.61 -22.05 18.98
CA GLU A 184 -25.74 -21.38 19.62
C GLU A 184 -25.77 -21.60 21.14
N ALA A 185 -25.38 -22.78 21.60
CA ALA A 185 -25.36 -23.16 23.02
C ALA A 185 -24.18 -22.55 23.80
N GLU A 186 -23.08 -22.17 23.13
CA GLU A 186 -21.93 -21.49 23.74
C GLU A 186 -22.27 -20.06 24.21
N GLY A 187 -23.31 -19.44 23.65
CA GLY A 187 -23.79 -18.13 24.07
C GLY A 187 -22.72 -17.05 23.94
N ARG A 188 -22.34 -16.42 25.06
CA ARG A 188 -21.33 -15.34 25.10
C ARG A 188 -19.94 -15.83 24.70
N ASP A 189 -19.63 -17.09 24.98
CA ASP A 189 -18.31 -17.67 24.74
C ASP A 189 -18.19 -18.28 23.33
N SER A 190 -19.18 -18.03 22.46
CA SER A 190 -19.17 -18.60 21.12
C SER A 190 -18.02 -18.05 20.28
N SER A 191 -17.28 -18.96 19.65
CA SER A 191 -16.11 -18.62 18.82
C SER A 191 -16.45 -17.77 17.59
N ASP A 192 -17.71 -17.75 17.15
CA ASP A 192 -18.14 -17.00 15.98
C ASP A 192 -18.85 -15.68 16.29
N LEU A 193 -18.84 -15.25 17.56
CA LEU A 193 -19.29 -13.95 18.02
C LEU A 193 -18.15 -13.19 18.69
N VAL A 194 -18.02 -11.91 18.38
CA VAL A 194 -17.17 -10.97 19.12
C VAL A 194 -18.05 -10.20 20.09
N VAL A 195 -17.74 -10.35 21.38
CA VAL A 195 -18.32 -9.55 22.48
C VAL A 195 -17.21 -8.68 23.04
N GLN A 196 -17.28 -7.38 22.75
CA GLN A 196 -16.22 -6.41 23.08
C GLN A 196 -16.77 -5.18 23.78
N GLU A 197 -15.95 -4.45 24.53
CA GLU A 197 -16.30 -3.15 25.08
C GLU A 197 -16.59 -2.17 23.94
N PHE A 198 -17.69 -1.43 24.06
CA PHE A 198 -17.97 -0.35 23.14
C PHE A 198 -17.15 0.88 23.56
N ILE A 199 -16.27 1.33 22.66
CA ILE A 199 -15.45 2.52 22.89
C ILE A 199 -16.24 3.75 22.48
N ASP A 200 -16.84 4.40 23.47
CA ASP A 200 -17.60 5.63 23.25
C ASP A 200 -16.67 6.79 22.84
N GLY A 201 -16.86 7.26 21.61
CA GLY A 201 -16.04 8.27 20.96
C GLY A 201 -16.13 8.20 19.44
N GLU A 202 -15.30 8.99 18.75
CA GLU A 202 -15.31 9.10 17.29
C GLU A 202 -14.61 7.91 16.62
N GLU A 203 -15.08 7.55 15.42
CA GLU A 203 -14.59 6.44 14.61
C GLU A 203 -13.73 6.97 13.46
N TYR A 204 -12.59 6.32 13.25
CA TYR A 204 -11.60 6.68 12.24
C TYR A 204 -11.15 5.44 11.48
N SER A 205 -10.77 5.64 10.23
CA SER A 205 -10.09 4.64 9.40
C SER A 205 -8.75 5.20 8.91
N VAL A 206 -7.77 4.32 8.77
CA VAL A 206 -6.48 4.64 8.15
C VAL A 206 -6.04 3.46 7.29
N VAL A 207 -6.01 3.69 5.98
CA VAL A 207 -5.38 2.77 5.04
C VAL A 207 -3.86 2.79 5.21
N VAL A 208 -3.25 1.60 5.23
CA VAL A 208 -1.81 1.40 5.29
C VAL A 208 -1.38 0.61 4.07
N ILE A 209 -0.59 1.22 3.19
CA ILE A 209 -0.01 0.56 2.01
C ILE A 209 1.29 -0.14 2.41
N ALA A 210 1.41 -1.44 2.11
CA ALA A 210 2.65 -2.17 2.27
C ALA A 210 3.71 -1.56 1.33
N MET A 211 4.91 -1.28 1.84
CA MET A 211 5.95 -0.63 1.03
C MET A 211 7.35 -0.91 1.59
N GLY A 212 7.96 -2.02 1.16
CA GLY A 212 9.21 -2.51 1.76
C GLY A 212 9.11 -2.67 3.28
N GLU A 213 10.16 -2.24 4.00
CA GLU A 213 10.25 -2.25 5.47
C GLU A 213 9.55 -1.04 6.13
N SER A 214 8.96 -0.15 5.35
CA SER A 214 8.37 1.11 5.84
C SER A 214 6.99 1.33 5.21
N PRO A 215 5.94 0.74 5.79
CA PRO A 215 4.59 0.91 5.28
C PRO A 215 4.19 2.39 5.24
N PHE A 216 3.28 2.72 4.33
CA PHE A 216 2.81 4.08 4.10
C PHE A 216 1.39 4.23 4.67
N PRO A 217 1.20 4.78 5.88
CA PRO A 217 -0.12 5.13 6.37
C PRO A 217 -0.64 6.37 5.64
N LEU A 218 -1.84 6.28 5.08
CA LEU A 218 -2.49 7.36 4.34
C LEU A 218 -3.12 8.39 5.29
N ILE A 219 -3.82 9.35 4.68
CA ILE A 219 -4.54 10.41 5.37
C ILE A 219 -5.63 9.77 6.24
N PRO A 220 -5.62 9.96 7.57
CA PRO A 220 -6.67 9.44 8.42
C PRO A 220 -8.04 10.00 8.03
N GLN A 221 -9.05 9.13 8.09
CA GLN A 221 -10.42 9.45 7.75
C GLN A 221 -11.30 9.39 8.99
N ARG A 222 -12.27 10.31 9.11
CA ARG A 222 -13.28 10.31 10.18
C ARG A 222 -14.62 9.86 9.62
N ALA A 223 -15.29 8.94 10.33
CA ALA A 223 -16.64 8.53 9.98
C ALA A 223 -17.65 9.68 10.09
N LYS A 224 -18.49 9.83 9.08
CA LYS A 224 -19.63 10.73 9.02
C LYS A 224 -20.92 9.95 9.20
N TYR A 225 -21.81 10.48 10.02
CA TYR A 225 -23.10 9.91 10.30
C TYR A 225 -24.20 10.87 9.85
N LYS A 226 -25.20 10.35 9.13
CA LYS A 226 -26.50 11.02 9.00
C LYS A 226 -27.03 11.36 10.39
N GLN A 227 -27.58 12.57 10.57
CA GLN A 227 -27.99 13.14 11.86
C GLN A 227 -28.63 12.11 12.82
N ILE A 228 -27.84 11.64 13.78
CA ILE A 228 -28.26 10.85 14.94
C ILE A 228 -27.61 11.50 16.17
N SER A 229 -28.31 11.48 17.32
CA SER A 229 -27.79 11.96 18.60
C SER A 229 -26.43 11.34 18.95
N GLY A 230 -25.57 12.11 19.63
CA GLY A 230 -24.13 11.87 19.75
C GLY A 230 -23.68 10.53 20.36
N GLU A 231 -24.45 9.96 21.29
CA GLU A 231 -24.06 8.78 22.09
C GLU A 231 -24.38 7.47 21.36
N GLY A 232 -23.44 6.50 21.40
CA GLY A 232 -23.68 5.15 20.88
C GLY A 232 -23.70 5.01 19.36
N ARG A 233 -23.11 5.96 18.62
CA ARG A 233 -23.08 5.93 17.14
C ARG A 233 -22.02 4.98 16.60
N PHE A 234 -22.40 4.14 15.65
CA PHE A 234 -21.53 3.24 14.87
C PHE A 234 -22.14 3.02 13.49
N LEU A 235 -21.31 2.65 12.51
CA LEU A 235 -21.75 2.44 11.13
C LEU A 235 -22.40 1.05 10.94
N THR A 236 -23.73 1.03 10.87
CA THR A 236 -24.49 -0.13 10.37
C THR A 236 -24.32 -0.27 8.85
N LEU A 237 -24.68 -1.43 8.29
CA LEU A 237 -24.62 -1.67 6.85
C LEU A 237 -25.37 -0.59 6.06
N ASP A 238 -26.60 -0.27 6.47
CA ASP A 238 -27.44 0.74 5.81
C ASP A 238 -26.81 2.14 5.86
N LEU A 239 -26.14 2.49 6.97
CA LEU A 239 -25.46 3.78 7.10
C LEU A 239 -24.20 3.84 6.25
N LYS A 240 -23.48 2.74 6.02
CA LYS A 240 -22.29 2.74 5.17
C LYS A 240 -22.58 3.15 3.72
N PHE A 241 -23.79 2.87 3.24
CA PHE A 241 -24.21 3.17 1.87
C PHE A 241 -25.19 4.35 1.75
N ASP A 242 -25.54 5.01 2.87
CA ASP A 242 -26.38 6.21 2.86
C ASP A 242 -25.56 7.44 2.42
N GLU A 243 -26.09 8.22 1.48
CA GLU A 243 -25.41 9.39 0.88
C GLU A 243 -25.00 10.50 1.88
N ALA A 244 -25.66 10.57 3.05
CA ALA A 244 -25.34 11.56 4.09
C ALA A 244 -24.34 11.03 5.13
N SER A 245 -23.91 9.78 4.99
CA SER A 245 -22.90 9.11 5.80
C SER A 245 -21.69 8.75 4.92
N GLY A 246 -20.58 8.35 5.54
CA GLY A 246 -19.37 7.97 4.82
C GLY A 246 -18.12 8.36 5.60
N TYR A 247 -17.08 8.79 4.91
CA TYR A 247 -15.82 9.18 5.52
C TYR A 247 -15.38 10.55 5.02
N GLU A 248 -14.65 11.28 5.86
CA GLU A 248 -13.96 12.51 5.45
C GLU A 248 -12.50 12.47 5.83
N LEU A 249 -11.65 12.99 4.95
CA LEU A 249 -10.25 13.16 5.24
C LEU A 249 -10.07 14.19 6.35
N LEU A 250 -9.27 13.85 7.35
CA LEU A 250 -8.78 14.84 8.30
C LEU A 250 -7.87 15.85 7.58
N ASN A 251 -7.58 16.96 8.26
CA ASN A 251 -6.52 17.88 7.88
C ASN A 251 -5.47 17.87 8.98
N GLU A 252 -4.21 17.58 8.63
CA GLU A 252 -3.11 17.51 9.61
C GLU A 252 -3.00 18.80 10.43
N ASN A 253 -3.29 19.97 9.84
CA ASN A 253 -3.18 21.25 10.53
C ASN A 253 -4.22 21.47 11.64
N ASP A 254 -5.36 20.78 11.59
CA ASP A 254 -6.44 20.94 12.56
C ASP A 254 -6.08 20.27 13.89
N ASP A 255 -5.51 19.06 13.82
CA ASP A 255 -4.92 18.35 14.98
C ASP A 255 -3.75 17.46 14.56
N PRO A 256 -2.51 18.01 14.52
CA PRO A 256 -1.32 17.25 14.13
C PRO A 256 -0.95 16.13 15.09
N ARG A 257 -1.48 16.14 16.33
CA ARG A 257 -1.19 15.09 17.32
C ARG A 257 -2.11 13.89 17.09
N LEU A 258 -3.42 14.15 16.93
CA LEU A 258 -4.39 13.11 16.57
C LEU A 258 -4.00 12.45 15.24
N TRP A 259 -3.67 13.24 14.22
CA TRP A 259 -3.24 12.74 12.92
C TRP A 259 -2.13 11.70 13.04
N ARG A 260 -1.03 12.06 13.71
CA ARG A 260 0.14 11.17 13.89
C ARG A 260 -0.18 9.99 14.79
N HIS A 261 -1.03 10.18 15.79
CA HIS A 261 -1.46 9.08 16.66
C HIS A 261 -2.23 8.01 15.87
N LEU A 262 -3.19 8.41 15.03
CA LEU A 262 -3.96 7.52 14.18
C LEU A 262 -3.05 6.76 13.20
N GLN A 263 -2.15 7.45 12.51
CA GLN A 263 -1.21 6.81 11.58
C GLN A 263 -0.27 5.82 12.29
N ALA A 264 0.26 6.18 13.46
CA ALA A 264 1.13 5.29 14.24
C ALA A 264 0.39 4.03 14.70
N THR A 265 -0.83 4.18 15.24
CA THR A 265 -1.67 3.05 15.65
C THR A 265 -2.05 2.15 14.47
N ALA A 266 -2.29 2.72 13.29
CA ALA A 266 -2.57 1.95 12.08
C ALA A 266 -1.35 1.11 11.64
N VAL A 267 -0.13 1.67 11.71
CA VAL A 267 1.10 0.93 11.39
C VAL A 267 1.37 -0.19 12.41
N GLU A 268 1.07 0.02 13.69
CA GLU A 268 1.11 -1.03 14.71
C GLU A 268 0.12 -2.16 14.37
N ALA A 269 -1.13 -1.82 14.02
CA ALA A 269 -2.15 -2.79 13.64
C ALA A 269 -1.76 -3.59 12.38
N PHE A 270 -1.28 -2.90 11.34
CA PHE A 270 -0.75 -3.50 10.11
C PHE A 270 0.34 -4.56 10.41
N THR A 271 1.25 -4.22 11.31
CA THR A 271 2.37 -5.10 11.70
C THR A 271 1.87 -6.30 12.50
N THR A 272 1.01 -6.06 13.50
CA THR A 272 0.40 -7.10 14.35
C THR A 272 -0.43 -8.08 13.52
N ASN A 273 -1.18 -7.58 12.53
CA ASN A 273 -1.98 -8.40 11.62
C ASN A 273 -1.16 -9.07 10.50
N LYS A 274 0.12 -8.71 10.35
CA LYS A 274 1.03 -9.19 9.28
C LYS A 274 0.53 -8.89 7.87
N ALA A 275 -0.13 -7.74 7.69
CA ALA A 275 -0.70 -7.31 6.42
C ALA A 275 0.37 -6.99 5.34
N TYR A 276 1.67 -7.03 5.68
CA TYR A 276 2.76 -6.99 4.70
C TYR A 276 2.84 -8.26 3.82
N THR A 277 2.22 -9.37 4.25
CA THR A 277 2.32 -10.66 3.54
C THR A 277 1.50 -10.71 2.25
N ASN A 278 0.49 -9.85 2.10
CA ASN A 278 -0.36 -9.74 0.92
C ASN A 278 0.18 -8.80 -0.18
N TYR A 279 1.32 -8.16 0.06
CA TYR A 279 1.99 -7.19 -0.81
C TYR A 279 1.19 -5.91 -1.15
N MET A 280 0.01 -5.71 -0.54
CA MET A 280 -0.84 -4.55 -0.75
C MET A 280 -0.92 -3.63 0.48
N GLY A 281 -1.32 -4.16 1.63
CA GLY A 281 -1.70 -3.32 2.76
C GLY A 281 -2.91 -3.84 3.55
N CYS A 282 -3.47 -2.94 4.36
CA CYS A 282 -4.76 -3.13 5.03
C CYS A 282 -5.45 -1.77 5.28
N ASP A 283 -6.76 -1.79 5.51
CA ASP A 283 -7.48 -0.70 6.17
C ASP A 283 -7.65 -1.01 7.67
N VAL A 284 -7.54 0.01 8.52
CA VAL A 284 -7.57 -0.13 9.97
C VAL A 284 -8.64 0.78 10.55
N ASP A 285 -9.72 0.18 11.05
CA ASP A 285 -10.77 0.89 11.77
C ASP A 285 -10.43 1.00 13.26
N MET A 286 -10.59 2.19 13.81
CA MET A 286 -10.34 2.47 15.22
C MET A 286 -11.32 3.48 15.81
N ARG A 287 -11.50 3.42 17.13
CA ARG A 287 -12.25 4.41 17.90
C ARG A 287 -11.37 5.11 18.92
N ILE A 288 -11.49 6.43 19.03
CA ILE A 288 -10.81 7.21 20.06
C ILE A 288 -11.69 7.25 21.30
N GLY A 289 -11.25 6.63 22.39
CA GLY A 289 -11.98 6.67 23.65
C GLY A 289 -11.94 8.04 24.32
N ARG A 290 -12.82 8.26 25.31
CA ARG A 290 -12.83 9.48 26.14
C ARG A 290 -11.51 9.74 26.89
N ASP A 291 -10.65 8.74 27.01
CA ASP A 291 -9.31 8.84 27.58
C ASP A 291 -8.25 9.30 26.57
N GLY A 292 -8.65 9.57 25.33
CA GLY A 292 -7.79 10.04 24.24
C GLY A 292 -6.97 8.93 23.56
N ARG A 293 -7.20 7.65 23.90
CA ARG A 293 -6.47 6.52 23.30
C ARG A 293 -7.22 5.95 22.10
N ALA A 294 -6.46 5.53 21.07
CA ALA A 294 -6.99 4.79 19.94
C ALA A 294 -7.13 3.29 20.25
N TYR A 295 -8.30 2.74 19.96
CA TYR A 295 -8.63 1.32 20.08
C TYR A 295 -8.96 0.75 18.71
N VAL A 296 -8.18 -0.21 18.24
CA VAL A 296 -8.42 -0.87 16.95
C VAL A 296 -9.59 -1.83 17.09
N ILE A 297 -10.59 -1.65 16.22
CA ILE A 297 -11.84 -2.43 16.24
C ILE A 297 -11.96 -3.39 15.06
N GLU A 298 -11.19 -3.17 13.99
CA GLU A 298 -11.14 -3.99 12.79
C GLU A 298 -9.84 -3.75 12.00
N VAL A 299 -9.38 -4.78 11.29
CA VAL A 299 -8.33 -4.68 10.27
C VAL A 299 -8.82 -5.43 9.04
N ASP A 300 -8.93 -4.75 7.90
CA ASP A 300 -9.40 -5.30 6.63
C ASP A 300 -8.21 -5.46 5.67
N PRO A 301 -7.99 -6.65 5.05
CA PRO A 301 -6.83 -6.90 4.21
C PRO A 301 -6.87 -6.20 2.83
N LEU A 302 -7.89 -5.41 2.50
CA LEU A 302 -7.93 -4.63 1.26
C LEU A 302 -7.80 -3.15 1.53
N PRO A 303 -6.63 -2.60 1.24
CA PRO A 303 -6.38 -1.18 1.48
C PRO A 303 -7.07 -0.27 0.46
N VAL A 304 -7.39 -0.74 -0.75
CA VAL A 304 -7.88 0.11 -1.86
C VAL A 304 -8.92 -0.61 -2.68
N PHE A 305 -10.06 0.03 -2.89
CA PHE A 305 -11.18 -0.55 -3.63
C PHE A 305 -11.16 -0.21 -5.13
N PHE A 306 -10.52 0.88 -5.54
CA PHE A 306 -10.51 1.37 -6.93
C PHE A 306 -11.92 1.66 -7.46
N TYR A 307 -12.74 2.30 -6.63
CA TYR A 307 -14.06 2.77 -7.08
C TYR A 307 -13.93 3.93 -8.08
N PRO A 308 -14.96 4.19 -8.92
CA PRO A 308 -14.90 5.26 -9.92
C PRO A 308 -14.69 6.64 -9.28
N ILE A 309 -13.91 7.50 -9.94
CA ILE A 309 -13.71 8.90 -9.54
C ILE A 309 -15.05 9.64 -9.48
N GLY A 310 -15.29 10.35 -8.39
CA GLY A 310 -16.52 11.07 -8.10
C GLY A 310 -17.65 10.22 -7.53
N SER A 311 -17.45 8.92 -7.34
CA SER A 311 -18.42 8.08 -6.61
C SER A 311 -18.34 8.32 -5.10
N GLN A 312 -19.42 8.01 -4.37
CA GLN A 312 -19.46 8.16 -2.91
C GLN A 312 -18.37 7.36 -2.19
N LEU A 313 -17.99 6.21 -2.76
CA LEU A 313 -17.03 5.27 -2.19
C LEU A 313 -15.63 5.46 -2.76
N GLU A 314 -15.35 6.53 -3.49
CA GLU A 314 -14.02 6.81 -4.04
C GLU A 314 -12.95 6.79 -2.93
N ASP A 315 -11.80 6.15 -3.20
CA ASP A 315 -10.64 6.11 -2.32
C ASP A 315 -9.91 7.47 -2.31
N THR A 316 -10.58 8.50 -1.77
CA THR A 316 -10.09 9.90 -1.81
C THR A 316 -8.80 10.12 -1.03
N ASP A 317 -8.51 9.25 -0.06
CA ASP A 317 -7.25 9.18 0.68
C ASP A 317 -6.10 8.69 -0.21
N ILE A 318 -6.34 7.81 -1.18
CA ILE A 318 -5.36 7.42 -2.20
C ILE A 318 -5.06 8.58 -3.13
N GLN A 319 -6.12 9.19 -3.69
CA GLN A 319 -6.01 10.30 -4.63
C GLN A 319 -5.23 11.49 -4.04
N ARG A 320 -5.37 11.73 -2.73
CA ARG A 320 -4.78 12.91 -2.07
C ARG A 320 -3.55 12.59 -1.21
N GLY A 321 -3.41 11.35 -0.77
CA GLY A 321 -2.45 10.94 0.25
C GLY A 321 -1.27 10.14 -0.26
N PHE A 322 -1.43 9.33 -1.33
CA PHE A 322 -0.33 8.52 -1.84
C PHE A 322 0.40 9.24 -3.00
N PRO A 323 1.73 9.42 -2.94
CA PRO A 323 2.49 10.00 -4.05
C PRO A 323 2.30 9.18 -5.34
N GLY A 324 1.88 9.82 -6.43
CA GLY A 324 1.57 9.15 -7.69
C GLY A 324 0.20 8.45 -7.72
N SER A 325 -0.61 8.60 -6.67
CA SER A 325 -2.03 8.22 -6.62
C SER A 325 -2.27 6.74 -6.99
N TYR A 326 -3.45 6.39 -7.50
CA TYR A 326 -3.85 5.02 -7.86
C TYR A 326 -2.83 4.29 -8.73
N ARG A 327 -2.18 5.02 -9.65
CA ARG A 327 -1.14 4.49 -10.52
C ARG A 327 0.03 3.91 -9.72
N ALA A 328 0.58 4.72 -8.82
CA ALA A 328 1.73 4.34 -8.02
C ALA A 328 1.39 3.27 -6.98
N VAL A 329 0.13 3.21 -6.52
CA VAL A 329 -0.36 2.14 -5.64
C VAL A 329 -0.25 0.78 -6.32
N VAL A 330 -0.80 0.62 -7.53
CA VAL A 330 -0.73 -0.65 -8.27
C VAL A 330 0.72 -1.04 -8.56
N ASN A 331 1.53 -0.06 -8.96
CA ASN A 331 2.96 -0.24 -9.23
C ASN A 331 3.74 -0.62 -7.97
N THR A 332 3.32 -0.14 -6.80
CA THR A 332 3.88 -0.52 -5.50
C THR A 332 3.56 -1.97 -5.17
N TYR A 333 2.33 -2.44 -5.43
CA TYR A 333 1.97 -3.86 -5.20
C TYR A 333 2.82 -4.81 -6.04
N ILE A 334 3.01 -4.46 -7.32
CA ILE A 334 3.86 -5.21 -8.24
C ILE A 334 5.30 -5.22 -7.74
N THR A 335 5.82 -4.05 -7.36
CA THR A 335 7.21 -3.91 -6.89
C THR A 335 7.44 -4.68 -5.59
N ASN A 336 6.51 -4.64 -4.63
CA ASN A 336 6.60 -5.41 -3.39
C ASN A 336 6.79 -6.91 -3.64
N TYR A 337 6.05 -7.48 -4.59
CA TYR A 337 6.22 -8.89 -4.98
C TYR A 337 7.63 -9.12 -5.56
N PHE A 338 8.06 -8.29 -6.51
CA PHE A 338 9.34 -8.47 -7.20
C PHE A 338 10.56 -8.11 -6.35
N LEU A 339 10.42 -7.36 -5.25
CA LEU A 339 11.48 -7.20 -4.25
C LEU A 339 11.81 -8.55 -3.60
N LYS A 340 10.79 -9.37 -3.32
CA LYS A 340 10.95 -10.69 -2.70
C LYS A 340 11.24 -11.79 -3.72
N TYR A 341 10.69 -11.68 -4.92
CA TYR A 341 10.83 -12.65 -6.01
C TYR A 341 11.38 -11.97 -7.26
N PRO A 342 12.65 -11.54 -7.27
CA PRO A 342 13.21 -10.71 -8.34
C PRO A 342 13.19 -11.38 -9.71
N GLY A 343 13.24 -12.72 -9.77
CA GLY A 343 13.19 -13.49 -11.01
C GLY A 343 14.12 -12.91 -12.08
N LYS A 344 13.57 -12.70 -13.28
CA LYS A 344 14.31 -12.10 -14.41
C LYS A 344 14.81 -10.67 -14.13
N ARG A 345 14.13 -9.88 -13.29
CA ARG A 345 14.56 -8.52 -12.94
C ARG A 345 15.91 -8.53 -12.22
N GLY A 346 16.15 -9.54 -11.38
CA GLY A 346 17.46 -9.77 -10.74
C GLY A 346 18.57 -10.12 -11.74
N ASP A 347 18.28 -10.96 -12.73
CA ASP A 347 19.25 -11.31 -13.77
C ASP A 347 19.63 -10.12 -14.65
N ASP A 348 18.64 -9.29 -15.01
CA ASP A 348 18.86 -8.10 -15.81
C ASP A 348 19.69 -7.06 -15.03
N PHE A 349 19.45 -6.91 -13.72
CA PHE A 349 20.28 -6.08 -12.85
C PHE A 349 21.78 -6.42 -12.93
N VAL A 350 22.15 -7.71 -12.85
CA VAL A 350 23.57 -8.14 -12.94
C VAL A 350 24.18 -7.74 -14.29
N LYS A 351 23.41 -7.78 -15.38
CA LYS A 351 23.89 -7.36 -16.70
C LYS A 351 24.13 -5.86 -16.76
N VAL A 352 23.22 -5.06 -16.19
CA VAL A 352 23.35 -3.60 -16.14
C VAL A 352 24.54 -3.19 -15.27
N ALA A 353 24.72 -3.81 -14.11
CA ALA A 353 25.87 -3.54 -13.24
C ALA A 353 27.21 -3.82 -13.94
N ASN A 354 27.36 -4.98 -14.60
CA ASN A 354 28.57 -5.34 -15.36
C ASN A 354 28.84 -4.38 -16.53
N PHE A 355 27.77 -3.89 -17.17
CA PHE A 355 27.87 -2.89 -18.22
C PHE A 355 28.48 -1.59 -17.67
N TYR A 356 27.96 -1.08 -16.54
CA TYR A 356 28.47 0.14 -15.93
C TYR A 356 29.87 -0.02 -15.32
N ASP A 357 30.22 -1.20 -14.82
CA ASP A 357 31.59 -1.49 -14.40
C ASP A 357 32.57 -1.37 -15.57
N SER A 358 32.20 -1.88 -16.75
CA SER A 358 33.00 -1.74 -17.98
C SER A 358 33.10 -0.28 -18.42
N LEU A 359 31.99 0.47 -18.27
CA LEU A 359 31.92 1.88 -18.63
C LEU A 359 32.81 2.74 -17.74
N ALA A 360 32.74 2.54 -16.41
CA ALA A 360 33.53 3.27 -15.43
C ALA A 360 35.03 3.06 -15.63
N GLN A 361 35.46 1.85 -15.97
CA GLN A 361 36.86 1.55 -16.33
C GLN A 361 37.31 2.34 -17.57
N SER A 362 36.44 2.54 -18.54
CA SER A 362 36.75 3.29 -19.77
C SER A 362 36.82 4.81 -19.57
N TYR A 363 36.17 5.34 -18.52
CA TYR A 363 36.09 6.77 -18.21
C TYR A 363 36.95 7.23 -17.04
N ALA A 364 37.77 6.38 -16.42
CA ALA A 364 38.66 6.77 -15.32
C ALA A 364 39.52 8.00 -15.71
N GLY A 365 39.06 9.19 -15.31
CA GLY A 365 39.67 10.49 -15.63
C GLY A 365 38.90 11.44 -16.57
N ARG A 366 37.68 11.12 -17.04
CA ARG A 366 36.83 12.05 -17.81
C ARG A 366 35.48 12.24 -17.11
N VAL A 367 35.45 13.17 -16.16
CA VAL A 367 34.19 13.68 -15.60
C VAL A 367 33.46 14.40 -16.74
N SER A 368 32.42 13.79 -17.30
CA SER A 368 31.49 14.51 -18.15
C SER A 368 30.70 15.45 -17.24
N ALA A 369 31.02 16.74 -17.31
CA ALA A 369 30.20 17.79 -16.75
C ALA A 369 28.88 17.79 -17.52
N THR A 370 27.89 17.05 -17.03
CA THR A 370 26.51 17.20 -17.50
C THR A 370 25.94 18.50 -16.94
N ASP A 371 25.01 19.11 -17.69
CA ASP A 371 24.29 20.32 -17.27
C ASP A 371 23.51 20.14 -15.95
N ALA A 372 23.41 18.91 -15.43
CA ALA A 372 22.94 18.57 -14.08
C ALA A 372 23.63 19.36 -12.96
N ALA A 373 24.89 19.78 -13.16
CA ALA A 373 25.62 20.69 -12.28
C ALA A 373 24.88 22.00 -11.98
N SER A 374 24.15 22.54 -12.97
CA SER A 374 23.40 23.79 -12.82
C SER A 374 22.24 23.66 -11.83
N CYS A 375 21.59 22.50 -11.75
CA CYS A 375 20.47 22.27 -10.83
C CYS A 375 20.91 22.26 -9.37
N ILE A 376 22.07 21.70 -9.08
CA ILE A 376 22.65 21.65 -7.74
C ILE A 376 23.17 23.03 -7.32
N THR A 377 23.81 23.78 -8.22
CA THR A 377 24.45 25.07 -7.88
C THR A 377 23.49 26.24 -7.66
N MET A 378 22.20 26.08 -7.99
CA MET A 378 21.19 27.13 -7.76
C MET A 378 20.76 27.28 -6.30
N ARG A 379 21.14 26.36 -5.40
CA ARG A 379 20.59 26.26 -4.05
C ARG A 379 21.67 25.89 -3.02
N SER A 380 21.37 26.18 -1.76
CA SER A 380 22.17 25.72 -0.61
C SER A 380 21.49 24.54 0.07
N TYR A 381 22.24 23.47 0.31
CA TYR A 381 21.76 22.24 0.95
C TYR A 381 22.42 22.06 2.32
N GLN A 382 21.68 21.58 3.31
CA GLN A 382 22.16 21.42 4.68
C GLN A 382 21.61 20.14 5.30
N GLY A 383 22.43 19.47 6.11
CA GLY A 383 22.05 18.24 6.80
C GLY A 383 22.45 17.00 6.01
N THR A 384 21.53 16.07 5.83
CA THR A 384 21.84 14.72 5.33
C THR A 384 21.38 14.51 3.88
N ALA A 385 22.10 13.71 3.10
CA ALA A 385 21.76 13.47 1.69
C ALA A 385 21.93 12.01 1.28
N ILE A 386 21.09 11.57 0.34
CA ILE A 386 21.25 10.33 -0.43
C ILE A 386 21.43 10.68 -1.90
N ASP A 387 22.37 10.02 -2.55
CA ASP A 387 22.63 10.10 -4.00
C ASP A 387 22.38 8.72 -4.62
N LEU A 388 21.24 8.57 -5.28
CA LEU A 388 20.77 7.33 -5.90
C LEU A 388 21.30 7.24 -7.34
N GLY A 389 22.08 6.19 -7.63
CA GLY A 389 22.85 6.10 -8.86
C GLY A 389 24.04 7.06 -8.85
N CYS A 390 24.79 7.08 -7.74
CA CYS A 390 25.84 8.07 -7.51
C CYS A 390 27.00 8.01 -8.51
N GLY A 391 27.14 6.88 -9.23
CA GLY A 391 28.19 6.64 -10.21
C GLY A 391 29.57 6.87 -9.60
N THR A 392 30.36 7.74 -10.24
CA THR A 392 31.71 8.10 -9.79
C THR A 392 31.73 9.31 -8.85
N GLY A 393 30.58 9.74 -8.31
CA GLY A 393 30.51 10.76 -7.25
C GLY A 393 30.27 12.20 -7.70
N ASN A 394 29.63 12.42 -8.85
CA ASN A 394 29.44 13.76 -9.42
C ASN A 394 28.64 14.69 -8.50
N VAL A 395 27.56 14.21 -7.87
CA VAL A 395 26.76 15.02 -6.95
C VAL A 395 27.59 15.43 -5.74
N GLY A 396 28.35 14.48 -5.16
CA GLY A 396 29.22 14.74 -4.02
C GLY A 396 30.26 15.82 -4.33
N HIS A 397 30.85 15.79 -5.52
CA HIS A 397 31.80 16.82 -5.96
C HIS A 397 31.14 18.21 -6.02
N HIS A 398 29.96 18.31 -6.63
CA HIS A 398 29.25 19.60 -6.74
C HIS A 398 28.87 20.15 -5.37
N LEU A 399 28.25 19.31 -4.52
CA LEU A 399 27.83 19.72 -3.18
C LEU A 399 29.01 20.19 -2.34
N LYS A 400 30.15 19.50 -2.40
CA LYS A 400 31.36 19.89 -1.65
C LYS A 400 32.04 21.14 -2.19
N SER A 401 31.96 21.38 -3.50
CA SER A 401 32.62 22.51 -4.17
C SER A 401 31.97 23.87 -3.86
N ASP A 402 30.67 23.90 -3.56
CA ASP A 402 29.98 25.13 -3.16
C ASP A 402 30.02 25.30 -1.62
N PRO A 403 30.73 26.31 -1.09
CA PRO A 403 30.87 26.52 0.35
C PRO A 403 29.55 26.88 1.05
N LYS A 404 28.47 27.19 0.33
CA LYS A 404 27.15 27.41 0.91
C LYS A 404 26.48 26.12 1.37
N ASN A 405 26.93 24.97 0.86
CA ASN A 405 26.40 23.67 1.25
C ASN A 405 27.06 23.18 2.54
N GLN A 406 26.25 22.63 3.44
CA GLN A 406 26.68 22.06 4.71
C GLN A 406 26.06 20.67 4.89
N ILE A 407 26.43 19.76 3.98
CA ILE A 407 26.05 18.36 4.07
C ILE A 407 26.94 17.68 5.12
N THR A 408 26.31 17.11 6.15
CA THR A 408 26.97 16.43 7.26
C THR A 408 27.16 14.95 7.00
N GLU A 409 26.22 14.33 6.27
CA GLU A 409 26.26 12.91 5.88
C GLU A 409 25.78 12.76 4.45
N MET A 410 26.45 11.93 3.67
CA MET A 410 26.13 11.68 2.27
C MET A 410 26.29 10.19 1.95
N VAL A 411 25.18 9.52 1.65
CA VAL A 411 25.18 8.11 1.26
C VAL A 411 25.07 8.01 -0.26
N GLY A 412 26.01 7.31 -0.89
CA GLY A 412 25.99 7.03 -2.32
C GLY A 412 25.54 5.61 -2.56
N VAL A 413 24.52 5.43 -3.40
CA VAL A 413 24.00 4.11 -3.77
C VAL A 413 24.24 3.93 -5.26
N ASP A 414 24.85 2.82 -5.64
CA ASP A 414 25.02 2.48 -7.05
C ASP A 414 25.07 0.96 -7.27
N ILE A 415 24.75 0.54 -8.48
CA ILE A 415 24.78 -0.86 -8.87
C ILE A 415 26.20 -1.30 -9.30
N SER A 416 27.02 -0.35 -9.78
CA SER A 416 28.36 -0.56 -10.30
C SER A 416 29.40 -0.55 -9.19
N LYS A 417 30.02 -1.70 -8.96
CA LYS A 417 31.12 -1.82 -7.99
C LYS A 417 32.30 -0.93 -8.35
N ILE A 418 32.69 -0.86 -9.63
CA ILE A 418 33.84 -0.07 -10.05
C ILE A 418 33.57 1.43 -9.86
N SER A 419 32.34 1.88 -10.13
CA SER A 419 31.97 3.28 -9.91
C SER A 419 32.09 3.66 -8.43
N LEU A 420 31.61 2.79 -7.54
CA LEU A 420 31.76 2.96 -6.09
C LEU A 420 33.23 2.92 -5.65
N ASP A 421 34.05 2.02 -6.20
CA ASP A 421 35.49 1.94 -5.89
C ASP A 421 36.23 3.23 -6.30
N ILE A 422 35.84 3.88 -7.40
CA ILE A 422 36.34 5.21 -7.82
C ILE A 422 35.88 6.27 -6.82
N CYS A 423 34.58 6.26 -6.49
CA CYS A 423 33.98 7.22 -5.57
C CYS A 423 34.62 7.16 -4.17
N HIS A 424 34.93 5.96 -3.67
CA HIS A 424 35.60 5.74 -2.39
C HIS A 424 36.94 6.48 -2.28
N GLN A 425 37.68 6.64 -3.38
CA GLN A 425 38.97 7.34 -3.40
C GLN A 425 38.84 8.85 -3.15
N THR A 426 37.65 9.42 -3.33
CA THR A 426 37.40 10.86 -3.19
C THR A 426 37.12 11.30 -1.74
N ASN A 427 36.73 10.35 -0.86
CA ASN A 427 36.23 10.63 0.50
C ASN A 427 35.08 11.65 0.56
N LEU A 428 34.27 11.76 -0.49
CA LEU A 428 33.12 12.67 -0.55
C LEU A 428 31.86 12.14 0.12
N TYR A 429 31.75 10.81 0.23
CA TYR A 429 30.59 10.12 0.77
C TYR A 429 30.95 9.51 2.12
N THR A 430 30.02 9.62 3.07
CA THR A 430 30.17 8.99 4.39
C THR A 430 29.93 7.48 4.33
N GLU A 431 29.13 7.03 3.35
CA GLU A 431 28.81 5.64 3.11
C GLU A 431 28.60 5.40 1.61
N LEU A 432 29.04 4.25 1.12
CA LEU A 432 28.82 3.79 -0.25
C LEU A 432 28.19 2.40 -0.21
N VAL A 433 27.06 2.23 -0.91
CA VAL A 433 26.24 1.02 -0.89
C VAL A 433 26.11 0.47 -2.30
N GLN A 434 26.54 -0.78 -2.50
CA GLN A 434 26.33 -1.50 -3.75
C GLN A 434 24.98 -2.22 -3.72
N GLU A 435 23.94 -1.59 -4.24
CA GLU A 435 22.59 -2.17 -4.26
C GLU A 435 21.70 -1.53 -5.34
N ARG A 436 20.64 -2.24 -5.73
CA ARG A 436 19.53 -1.71 -6.51
C ARG A 436 18.82 -0.59 -5.74
N MET A 437 18.44 0.46 -6.46
CA MET A 437 17.83 1.66 -5.87
C MET A 437 16.54 1.34 -5.11
N GLU A 438 15.65 0.58 -5.73
CA GLU A 438 14.37 0.12 -5.21
C GLU A 438 14.53 -0.80 -4.00
N VAL A 439 15.55 -1.66 -3.96
CA VAL A 439 15.84 -2.53 -2.79
C VAL A 439 16.33 -1.67 -1.63
N TYR A 440 17.33 -0.83 -1.89
CA TYR A 440 17.85 0.10 -0.89
C TYR A 440 16.76 1.01 -0.31
N MET A 441 15.91 1.57 -1.18
CA MET A 441 14.82 2.46 -0.77
C MET A 441 13.70 1.71 -0.04
N ALA A 442 13.47 0.42 -0.34
CA ALA A 442 12.52 -0.42 0.36
C ALA A 442 12.95 -0.71 1.81
N GLU A 443 14.25 -0.94 2.04
CA GLU A 443 14.80 -1.26 3.37
C GLU A 443 14.99 -0.02 4.26
N ARG A 444 15.08 1.16 3.65
CA ARG A 444 15.39 2.41 4.37
C ARG A 444 14.23 2.88 5.25
N THR A 445 14.41 2.91 6.57
CA THR A 445 13.39 3.41 7.50
C THR A 445 13.60 4.86 7.95
N GLN A 446 14.83 5.37 7.83
CA GLN A 446 15.19 6.71 8.32
C GLN A 446 15.03 7.78 7.25
N MET A 447 14.30 8.84 7.60
CA MET A 447 14.16 10.04 6.76
C MET A 447 15.48 10.80 6.60
N ILE A 448 15.69 11.37 5.41
CA ILE A 448 16.87 12.13 4.99
C ILE A 448 16.48 13.55 4.57
N ASP A 449 17.36 14.55 4.65
CA ASP A 449 17.00 15.91 4.23
C ASP A 449 16.82 16.03 2.72
N HIS A 450 17.77 15.50 1.96
CA HIS A 450 17.83 15.65 0.51
C HIS A 450 18.03 14.31 -0.20
N ILE A 451 17.30 14.09 -1.29
CA ILE A 451 17.52 12.95 -2.19
C ILE A 451 17.88 13.46 -3.58
N PHE A 452 18.95 12.91 -4.14
CA PHE A 452 19.40 13.17 -5.50
C PHE A 452 19.32 11.87 -6.29
N CYS A 453 18.89 11.96 -7.54
CA CYS A 453 19.06 10.87 -8.51
C CYS A 453 19.36 11.48 -9.88
N MET A 454 20.64 11.56 -10.21
CA MET A 454 21.10 12.16 -11.46
C MET A 454 21.32 11.04 -12.47
N SER A 455 20.42 10.91 -13.45
CA SER A 455 20.68 10.08 -14.63
C SER A 455 20.79 8.57 -14.38
N ALA A 456 19.97 8.04 -13.47
CA ALA A 456 19.91 6.59 -13.18
C ALA A 456 18.50 5.98 -13.24
N LEU A 457 17.44 6.81 -13.28
CA LEU A 457 16.06 6.34 -13.26
C LEU A 457 15.69 5.49 -14.49
N GLN A 458 16.36 5.69 -15.62
CA GLN A 458 16.11 4.94 -16.85
C GLN A 458 16.31 3.43 -16.72
N HIS A 459 17.00 2.95 -15.66
CA HIS A 459 17.22 1.52 -15.43
C HIS A 459 16.08 0.84 -14.67
N LEU A 460 15.15 1.63 -14.12
CA LEU A 460 13.98 1.09 -13.44
C LEU A 460 12.94 0.66 -14.47
N SER A 461 12.21 -0.42 -14.17
CA SER A 461 10.89 -0.62 -14.77
C SER A 461 9.95 0.53 -14.39
N MET A 462 8.83 0.69 -15.09
CA MET A 462 7.85 1.71 -14.71
C MET A 462 7.29 1.47 -13.31
N GLU A 463 7.12 0.20 -12.92
CA GLU A 463 6.59 -0.12 -11.60
C GLU A 463 7.58 0.25 -10.49
N GLU A 464 8.87 -0.05 -10.70
CA GLU A 464 9.94 0.31 -9.76
C GLU A 464 10.18 1.82 -9.71
N LEU A 465 10.00 2.54 -10.82
CA LEU A 465 10.07 4.00 -10.85
C LEU A 465 9.03 4.60 -9.89
N ASP A 466 7.75 4.26 -10.06
CA ASP A 466 6.69 4.82 -9.22
C ASP A 466 6.90 4.47 -7.73
N PHE A 467 7.35 3.25 -7.44
CA PHE A 467 7.74 2.85 -6.09
C PHE A 467 8.87 3.74 -5.54
N VAL A 468 9.98 3.87 -6.27
CA VAL A 468 11.14 4.69 -5.85
C VAL A 468 10.75 6.15 -5.65
N LEU A 469 9.90 6.72 -6.52
CA LEU A 469 9.42 8.09 -6.39
C LEU A 469 8.56 8.26 -5.13
N ALA A 470 7.62 7.35 -4.87
CA ALA A 470 6.83 7.37 -3.66
C ALA A 470 7.71 7.24 -2.41
N ARG A 471 8.75 6.39 -2.43
CA ARG A 471 9.76 6.31 -1.36
C ARG A 471 10.55 7.61 -1.19
N CYS A 472 10.92 8.28 -2.29
CA CYS A 472 11.58 9.58 -2.22
C CYS A 472 10.71 10.60 -1.46
N PHE A 473 9.42 10.68 -1.78
CA PHE A 473 8.48 11.58 -1.10
C PHE A 473 8.22 11.20 0.35
N GLN A 474 8.24 9.91 0.68
CA GLN A 474 8.08 9.43 2.06
C GLN A 474 9.31 9.73 2.93
N LEU A 475 10.53 9.61 2.37
CA LEU A 475 11.77 9.68 3.13
C LEU A 475 12.41 11.08 3.15
N ALA A 476 12.17 11.92 2.15
CA ALA A 476 12.79 13.24 2.09
C ALA A 476 12.11 14.24 3.03
N LYS A 477 12.89 14.97 3.82
CA LYS A 477 12.39 16.04 4.71
C LYS A 477 12.29 17.37 3.98
N GLN A 478 13.20 17.65 3.05
CA GLN A 478 13.34 18.99 2.45
C GLN A 478 13.19 18.98 0.93
N SER A 479 14.00 18.19 0.21
CA SER A 479 13.99 18.24 -1.26
C SER A 479 14.33 16.93 -1.95
N ILE A 480 13.83 16.78 -3.18
CA ILE A 480 14.15 15.70 -4.09
C ILE A 480 14.61 16.33 -5.41
N THR A 481 15.75 15.93 -5.95
CA THR A 481 16.25 16.42 -7.24
C THR A 481 16.50 15.23 -8.15
N LEU A 482 15.82 15.21 -9.29
CA LEU A 482 15.89 14.13 -10.29
C LEU A 482 16.30 14.70 -11.64
N VAL A 483 17.13 13.95 -12.36
CA VAL A 483 17.48 14.25 -13.76
C VAL A 483 17.29 13.00 -14.59
N ILE A 484 16.55 13.14 -15.68
CA ILE A 484 16.47 12.13 -16.74
C ILE A 484 17.26 12.64 -17.93
N ASP A 485 18.26 11.86 -18.34
CA ASP A 485 19.01 12.13 -19.57
C ASP A 485 18.14 11.84 -20.79
N ALA A 486 18.24 12.70 -21.80
CA ALA A 486 17.70 12.35 -23.11
C ALA A 486 18.42 11.12 -23.66
N ILE A 487 17.69 10.03 -23.88
CA ILE A 487 18.25 8.79 -24.42
C ILE A 487 18.90 9.09 -25.78
N GLY A 488 20.24 9.06 -25.81
CA GLY A 488 21.02 9.13 -27.04
C GLY A 488 21.85 10.39 -27.28
N VAL A 489 22.01 11.30 -26.31
CA VAL A 489 22.85 12.50 -26.49
C VAL A 489 23.83 12.72 -25.34
N GLY A 490 24.85 11.85 -25.27
CA GLY A 490 26.08 12.11 -24.52
C GLY A 490 27.28 12.11 -25.48
N PRO A 491 28.26 13.03 -25.33
CA PRO A 491 29.41 13.04 -26.23
C PRO A 491 30.28 11.80 -25.99
N SER A 492 30.56 11.05 -27.07
CA SER A 492 31.59 9.99 -27.16
C SER A 492 31.31 8.60 -26.54
N ILE A 493 30.05 8.16 -26.42
CA ILE A 493 29.76 6.72 -26.20
C ILE A 493 29.87 5.99 -27.57
N PRO A 494 30.74 4.96 -27.72
CA PRO A 494 30.77 4.14 -28.93
C PRO A 494 29.40 3.58 -29.29
N PHE A 495 29.07 3.54 -30.58
CA PHE A 495 27.74 3.10 -31.08
C PHE A 495 27.31 1.75 -30.51
N ASP A 496 28.20 0.76 -30.49
CA ASP A 496 27.92 -0.59 -29.96
C ASP A 496 27.58 -0.60 -28.47
N LEU A 497 28.14 0.35 -27.71
CA LEU A 497 27.88 0.52 -26.28
C LEU A 497 26.56 1.25 -26.06
N MET A 498 26.23 2.20 -26.93
CA MET A 498 24.94 2.90 -26.94
C MET A 498 23.78 1.97 -27.30
N GLU A 499 23.94 1.05 -28.25
CA GLU A 499 22.91 0.03 -28.55
C GLU A 499 22.67 -0.90 -27.36
N LYS A 500 23.74 -1.31 -26.66
CA LYS A 500 23.60 -2.11 -25.44
C LYS A 500 22.86 -1.34 -24.33
N LEU A 501 23.19 -0.06 -24.13
CA LEU A 501 22.50 0.82 -23.18
C LEU A 501 21.01 0.96 -23.46
N LYS A 502 20.63 1.13 -24.73
CA LYS A 502 19.22 1.21 -25.14
C LYS A 502 18.44 -0.05 -24.78
N GLY A 503 19.08 -1.21 -24.76
CA GLY A 503 18.46 -2.46 -24.32
C GLY A 503 18.13 -2.52 -22.82
N PHE A 504 18.70 -1.62 -22.01
CA PHE A 504 18.54 -1.56 -20.56
C PHE A 504 18.01 -0.21 -20.04
N SER A 505 17.51 0.64 -20.94
CA SER A 505 17.04 1.98 -20.61
C SER A 505 15.58 2.17 -21.03
N THR A 506 14.77 2.69 -20.12
CA THR A 506 13.37 3.07 -20.34
C THR A 506 13.27 4.59 -20.32
N ASP A 507 12.54 5.17 -21.29
CA ASP A 507 12.20 6.59 -21.25
C ASP A 507 11.07 6.82 -20.26
N HIS A 508 11.38 7.47 -19.14
CA HIS A 508 10.43 7.78 -18.08
C HIS A 508 9.92 9.22 -18.12
N SER A 509 10.20 9.96 -19.19
CA SER A 509 9.86 11.38 -19.30
C SER A 509 8.36 11.64 -19.14
N GLU A 510 7.51 10.82 -19.76
CA GLU A 510 6.05 10.93 -19.60
C GLU A 510 5.61 10.48 -18.20
N SER A 511 6.11 9.33 -17.74
CA SER A 511 5.80 8.77 -16.41
C SER A 511 6.05 9.75 -15.28
N LEU A 512 7.15 10.52 -15.33
CA LEU A 512 7.45 11.58 -14.35
C LEU A 512 6.55 12.80 -14.49
N ARG A 513 6.21 13.21 -15.72
CA ARG A 513 5.32 14.38 -15.93
C ARG A 513 3.91 14.14 -15.44
N THR A 514 3.43 12.90 -15.51
CA THR A 514 2.10 12.52 -15.03
C THR A 514 2.11 11.93 -13.62
N PHE A 515 3.27 11.89 -12.94
CA PHE A 515 3.34 11.48 -11.54
C PHE A 515 2.66 12.54 -10.66
N GLU A 516 1.64 12.14 -9.90
CA GLU A 516 0.92 13.05 -9.02
C GLU A 516 1.77 13.43 -7.80
N ILE A 517 2.06 14.72 -7.68
CA ILE A 517 2.87 15.26 -6.58
C ILE A 517 2.01 15.30 -5.31
N PRO A 518 2.44 14.67 -4.20
CA PRO A 518 1.65 14.61 -2.98
C PRO A 518 1.45 15.99 -2.34
N HIS A 519 0.41 16.11 -1.50
CA HIS A 519 0.17 17.31 -0.71
C HIS A 519 1.41 17.68 0.13
N GLY A 520 1.62 18.97 0.36
CA GLY A 520 2.80 19.46 1.07
C GLY A 520 4.08 19.52 0.22
N TRP A 521 4.05 19.17 -1.06
CA TRP A 521 5.20 19.30 -1.97
C TRP A 521 4.90 20.25 -3.14
N SER A 522 5.97 20.83 -3.69
CA SER A 522 5.93 21.71 -4.86
C SER A 522 7.04 21.36 -5.84
N ALA A 523 6.74 21.36 -7.14
CA ALA A 523 7.75 21.27 -8.18
C ALA A 523 8.23 22.69 -8.55
N LEU A 524 9.55 22.90 -8.57
CA LEU A 524 10.17 24.17 -8.95
C LEU A 524 10.94 23.99 -10.27
N SER A 525 10.52 24.76 -11.29
CA SER A 525 11.01 24.87 -12.68
C SER A 525 11.28 23.57 -13.44
N VAL A 526 10.54 23.38 -14.54
CA VAL A 526 10.76 22.36 -15.56
C VAL A 526 11.15 23.07 -16.87
N CYS A 527 12.20 22.55 -17.53
CA CYS A 527 12.88 23.00 -18.76
C CYS A 527 14.06 23.98 -18.61
N CYS A 528 15.27 23.43 -18.73
CA CYS A 528 16.36 24.14 -19.40
C CYS A 528 16.00 24.26 -20.89
N ARG A 529 16.14 25.45 -21.47
CA ARG A 529 15.81 25.71 -22.88
C ARG A 529 16.88 25.19 -23.86
N ASP A 530 18.02 24.73 -23.34
CA ASP A 530 19.22 24.43 -24.14
C ASP A 530 19.78 23.00 -23.96
N SER A 531 19.24 22.19 -23.02
CA SER A 531 19.57 20.76 -22.87
C SER A 531 18.36 19.89 -23.22
N GLN A 532 18.59 18.68 -23.77
CA GLN A 532 17.50 17.72 -24.00
C GLN A 532 17.06 17.01 -22.71
N ASP A 533 17.81 17.19 -21.62
CA ASP A 533 17.56 16.55 -20.32
C ASP A 533 16.34 17.14 -19.61
N VAL A 534 15.63 16.31 -18.86
CA VAL A 534 14.48 16.74 -18.07
C VAL A 534 14.85 16.76 -16.60
N HIS A 535 14.80 17.95 -16.02
CA HIS A 535 15.13 18.20 -14.63
C HIS A 535 13.85 18.37 -13.80
N PHE A 536 13.79 17.70 -12.65
CA PHE A 536 12.73 17.84 -11.67
C PHE A 536 13.32 18.16 -10.30
N HIS A 537 12.89 19.27 -9.71
CA HIS A 537 13.22 19.60 -8.34
C HIS A 537 11.94 19.77 -7.53
N PHE A 538 11.79 18.94 -6.51
CA PHE A 538 10.68 19.00 -5.57
C PHE A 538 11.15 19.54 -4.24
N GLN A 539 10.37 20.46 -3.68
CA GLN A 539 10.62 21.04 -2.37
C GLN A 539 9.37 20.92 -1.52
N ARG A 540 9.56 20.50 -0.26
CA ARG A 540 8.50 20.47 0.73
C ARG A 540 8.06 21.90 1.05
N LYS A 541 6.76 22.15 1.06
CA LYS A 541 6.16 23.43 1.43
C LYS A 541 6.47 23.68 2.91
N ALA A 542 6.86 24.92 3.21
CA ALA A 542 7.19 25.37 4.55
C ALA A 542 5.95 25.37 5.47
#